data_AF-A0A351QYU4-F1
#
_entry.id   AF-A0A351QYU4-F1
#
_cell.length_a   1.000
_cell.length_b   1.000
_cell.length_c   1.000
_cell.angle_alpha   90.00
_cell.angle_beta   90.00
_cell.angle_gamma   90.00
#
_symmetry.space_group_name_H-M   'P 1'
#
loop_
_entity.id
_entity.type
_entity.pdbx_description
1 polymer ?
#
loop_
_entity_poly.entity_id
_entity_poly.type
_entity_poly.pdbx_seq_one_letter_code
_entity_poly.pdbx_strand_id
1 'polypeptide(L)'
;QDDLILKAHKVIYTIIKENNMCSKEELIKIINLQTMQDSEFTKEWIKIQEYKVDIDEGSIDKMVSDCVNNIKKYKLEESRKKIMDKIRKCESEGLVEETLMLARELMDIQKEIGKL
;
A
#
# COMPACT_ATOMS: atom_id res chain seq x y z
N GLN A 1 4.76 3.34 -4.71
CA GLN A 1 4.72 2.33 -5.80
C GLN A 1 4.87 0.92 -5.24
N ASP A 2 5.89 0.67 -4.40
CA ASP A 2 6.13 -0.67 -3.85
C ASP A 2 5.05 -1.15 -2.86
N ASP A 3 4.22 -0.26 -2.35
CA ASP A 3 3.07 -0.60 -1.51
C ASP A 3 1.89 -1.21 -2.30
N LEU A 4 1.82 -0.97 -3.61
CA LEU A 4 0.78 -1.57 -4.46
C LEU A 4 1.13 -3.04 -4.69
N ILE A 5 0.15 -3.94 -4.56
CA ILE A 5 0.39 -5.38 -4.67
C ILE A 5 0.33 -5.82 -6.13
N LEU A 6 -0.71 -5.38 -6.85
CA LEU A 6 -0.96 -5.82 -8.23
C LEU A 6 -0.06 -5.09 -9.23
N LYS A 7 0.52 -5.85 -10.16
CA LYS A 7 1.31 -5.30 -11.28
C LYS A 7 0.51 -4.26 -12.07
N ALA A 8 -0.77 -4.53 -12.31
CA ALA A 8 -1.65 -3.61 -13.01
C ALA A 8 -1.73 -2.24 -12.32
N HIS A 9 -1.95 -2.22 -11.00
CA HIS A 9 -2.03 -0.98 -10.23
C HIS A 9 -0.70 -0.23 -10.20
N LYS A 10 0.44 -0.95 -10.13
CA LYS A 10 1.78 -0.33 -10.23
C LYS A 10 1.96 0.38 -11.57
N VAL A 11 1.60 -0.27 -12.68
CA VAL A 11 1.70 0.29 -14.03
C VAL A 11 0.79 1.51 -14.17
N ILE A 12 -0.47 1.42 -13.73
CA ILE A 12 -1.40 2.56 -13.74
C ILE A 12 -0.83 3.75 -12.97
N TYR A 13 -0.34 3.51 -11.74
CA TYR A 13 0.29 4.55 -10.93
C TYR A 13 1.50 5.18 -11.61
N THR A 14 2.38 4.38 -12.21
CA THR A 14 3.55 4.87 -12.94
C THR A 14 3.13 5.78 -14.09
N ILE A 15 2.15 5.37 -14.90
CA ILE A 15 1.65 6.17 -16.02
C ILE A 15 1.08 7.51 -15.53
N ILE A 16 0.26 7.49 -14.48
CA ILE A 16 -0.31 8.72 -13.89
C ILE A 16 0.80 9.65 -13.41
N LYS A 17 1.81 9.10 -12.72
CA LYS A 17 2.93 9.86 -12.17
C LYS A 17 3.79 10.49 -13.27
N GLU A 18 4.09 9.74 -14.32
CA GLU A 18 4.94 10.18 -15.44
C GLU A 18 4.23 11.18 -16.36
N ASN A 19 2.89 11.18 -16.39
CA ASN A 19 2.08 12.03 -17.24
C ASN A 19 1.20 13.00 -16.42
N ASN A 20 1.69 13.44 -15.25
CA ASN A 20 0.92 14.27 -14.32
C ASN A 20 0.54 15.66 -14.86
N MET A 21 1.16 16.10 -15.97
CA MET A 21 0.85 17.36 -16.66
C MET A 21 -0.21 17.19 -17.77
N CYS A 22 -0.57 15.95 -18.12
CA CYS A 22 -1.59 15.69 -19.13
C CYS A 22 -2.99 15.93 -18.56
N SER A 23 -3.93 16.25 -19.46
CA SER A 23 -5.35 16.25 -19.10
C SER A 23 -5.82 14.85 -18.69
N LYS A 24 -6.96 14.80 -17.98
CA LYS A 24 -7.59 13.54 -17.58
C LYS A 24 -7.91 12.67 -18.80
N GLU A 25 -8.40 13.26 -19.88
CA GLU A 25 -8.76 12.56 -21.11
C GLU A 25 -7.53 11.94 -21.79
N GLU A 26 -6.41 12.66 -21.81
CA GLU A 26 -5.14 12.15 -22.34
C GLU A 26 -4.60 11.01 -21.48
N LEU A 27 -4.59 11.17 -20.15
CA LEU A 27 -4.20 10.13 -19.21
C LEU A 27 -4.99 8.84 -19.41
N ILE A 28 -6.32 8.94 -19.52
CA ILE A 28 -7.20 7.78 -19.76
C ILE A 28 -6.84 7.10 -21.09
N LYS A 29 -6.57 7.87 -22.16
CA LYS A 29 -6.15 7.30 -23.45
C LYS A 29 -4.83 6.55 -23.33
N ILE A 30 -3.84 7.11 -22.64
CA ILE A 30 -2.52 6.48 -22.45
C ILE A 30 -2.67 5.17 -21.68
N ILE A 31 -3.48 5.15 -20.61
CA ILE A 31 -3.76 3.94 -19.83
C ILE A 31 -4.49 2.91 -20.68
N ASN A 32 -5.49 3.32 -21.47
CA ASN A 32 -6.22 2.43 -22.39
C ASN A 32 -5.31 1.78 -23.44
N LEU A 33 -4.23 2.42 -23.88
CA LEU A 33 -3.28 1.78 -24.80
C LEU A 33 -2.61 0.53 -24.20
N GLN A 34 -2.49 0.47 -22.87
CA GLN A 34 -1.92 -0.70 -22.18
C GLN A 34 -2.88 -1.90 -22.13
N THR A 35 -4.19 -1.67 -22.23
CA THR A 35 -5.20 -2.76 -22.16
C THR A 35 -5.12 -3.70 -23.35
N MET A 36 -4.53 -3.27 -24.46
CA MET A 36 -4.33 -4.11 -25.65
C MET A 36 -3.34 -5.26 -25.44
N GLN A 37 -2.52 -5.20 -24.38
CA GLN A 37 -1.41 -6.14 -24.16
C GLN A 37 -1.66 -7.13 -23.01
N ASP A 38 -2.56 -6.82 -22.08
CA ASP A 38 -2.75 -7.58 -20.84
C ASP A 38 -4.22 -7.58 -20.41
N SER A 39 -4.84 -8.76 -20.45
CA SER A 39 -6.25 -8.94 -20.09
C SER A 39 -6.50 -8.79 -18.59
N GLU A 40 -5.51 -9.08 -17.74
CA GLU A 40 -5.63 -8.90 -16.29
C GLU A 40 -5.51 -7.42 -15.93
N PHE A 41 -4.61 -6.70 -16.58
CA PHE A 41 -4.56 -5.24 -16.51
C PHE A 41 -5.90 -4.62 -16.90
N THR A 42 -6.49 -5.08 -18.00
CA THR A 42 -7.77 -4.58 -18.50
C THR A 42 -8.89 -4.73 -17.47
N LYS A 43 -8.99 -5.90 -16.82
CA LYS A 43 -10.00 -6.12 -15.76
C LYS A 43 -9.82 -5.16 -14.60
N GLU A 44 -8.59 -4.99 -14.12
CA GLU A 44 -8.30 -4.08 -13.00
C GLU A 44 -8.58 -2.62 -13.35
N TRP A 45 -8.27 -2.21 -14.58
CA TRP A 45 -8.57 -0.87 -15.06
C TRP A 45 -10.09 -0.61 -15.13
N ILE A 46 -10.86 -1.54 -15.70
CA ILE A 46 -12.33 -1.45 -15.75
C ILE A 46 -12.89 -1.31 -14.33
N LYS A 47 -12.42 -2.12 -13.36
CA LYS A 47 -12.85 -2.01 -11.96
C LYS A 47 -12.61 -0.63 -11.39
N ILE A 48 -11.45 -0.02 -11.66
CA ILE A 48 -11.13 1.34 -11.19
C ILE A 48 -12.07 2.38 -11.82
N GLN A 49 -12.38 2.25 -13.12
CA GLN A 49 -13.29 3.17 -13.81
C GLN A 49 -14.74 3.04 -13.33
N GLU A 50 -15.18 1.83 -13.01
CA GLU A 50 -16.52 1.54 -12.49
C GLU A 50 -16.67 1.85 -11.01
N TYR A 51 -15.55 2.00 -10.29
CA TYR A 51 -15.55 2.32 -8.86
C TYR A 51 -16.05 3.75 -8.64
N LYS A 52 -17.29 3.86 -8.18
CA LYS A 52 -17.88 5.14 -7.78
C LYS A 52 -17.38 5.52 -6.40
N VAL A 53 -16.69 6.66 -6.35
CA VAL A 53 -16.24 7.29 -5.12
C VAL A 53 -17.23 8.39 -4.80
N ASP A 54 -18.21 8.10 -3.96
CA ASP A 54 -19.20 9.09 -3.50
C ASP A 54 -18.58 9.94 -2.38
N ILE A 55 -17.76 10.92 -2.77
CA ILE A 55 -17.01 11.77 -1.85
C ILE A 55 -17.19 13.23 -2.23
N ASP A 56 -17.42 14.05 -1.21
CA ASP A 56 -17.40 15.51 -1.32
C ASP A 56 -16.00 15.99 -1.72
N GLU A 57 -15.93 16.93 -2.65
CA GLU A 57 -14.66 17.40 -3.23
C GLU A 57 -13.70 17.93 -2.13
N GLY A 58 -14.24 18.52 -1.06
CA GLY A 58 -13.47 18.97 0.11
C GLY A 58 -12.94 17.86 1.01
N SER A 59 -13.32 16.61 0.77
CA SER A 59 -12.94 15.43 1.56
C SER A 59 -11.95 14.50 0.84
N ILE A 60 -11.56 14.80 -0.40
CA ILE A 60 -10.64 13.97 -1.20
C ILE A 60 -9.30 13.78 -0.50
N ASP A 61 -8.69 14.86 0.00
CA ASP A 61 -7.38 14.80 0.67
C ASP A 61 -7.44 13.90 1.92
N LYS A 62 -8.54 13.98 2.68
CA LYS A 62 -8.77 13.13 3.84
C LYS A 62 -8.90 11.67 3.43
N MET A 63 -9.68 11.35 2.40
CA MET A 63 -9.83 9.98 1.90
C MET A 63 -8.49 9.41 1.44
N VAL A 64 -7.69 10.19 0.69
CA VAL A 64 -6.36 9.76 0.25
C VAL A 64 -5.46 9.49 1.46
N SER A 65 -5.47 10.39 2.47
CA SER A 65 -4.73 10.20 3.72
C SER A 65 -5.18 8.93 4.46
N ASP A 66 -6.49 8.67 4.55
CA ASP A 66 -7.04 7.48 5.20
C ASP A 66 -6.62 6.20 4.47
N CYS A 67 -6.63 6.20 3.13
CA CYS A 67 -6.13 5.08 2.32
C CYS A 67 -4.64 4.83 2.58
N VAL A 68 -3.81 5.88 2.59
CA VAL A 68 -2.38 5.77 2.89
C VAL A 68 -2.14 5.24 4.31
N ASN A 69 -2.86 5.75 5.29
CA ASN A 69 -2.77 5.30 6.69
C ASN A 69 -3.17 3.84 6.84
N ASN A 70 -4.22 3.39 6.14
CA ASN A 70 -4.64 1.99 6.14
C ASN A 70 -3.56 1.06 5.55
N ILE A 71 -2.94 1.45 4.43
CA ILE A 71 -1.83 0.70 3.83
C ILE A 71 -0.65 0.63 4.80
N LYS A 72 -0.28 1.75 5.42
CA LYS A 72 0.82 1.82 6.38
C LYS A 72 0.54 0.96 7.62
N LYS A 73 -0.67 1.05 8.16
CA LYS A 73 -1.12 0.24 9.31
C LYS A 73 -1.03 -1.26 8.99
N TYR A 74 -1.53 -1.68 7.83
CA TYR A 74 -1.43 -3.08 7.39
C TYR A 74 0.02 -3.58 7.37
N LYS A 75 0.95 -2.79 6.82
CA LYS A 75 2.38 -3.14 6.78
C LYS A 75 3.01 -3.22 8.17
N LEU A 76 2.67 -2.30 9.06
CA LEU A 76 3.13 -2.32 10.45
C LEU A 76 2.60 -3.54 11.20
N GLU A 77 1.34 -3.92 10.99
CA GLU A 77 0.74 -5.13 11.58
C GLU A 77 1.40 -6.42 11.06
N GLU A 78 1.74 -6.47 9.76
CA GLU A 78 2.47 -7.59 9.18
C GLU A 78 3.90 -7.69 9.75
N SER A 79 4.60 -6.56 9.87
CA SER A 79 5.92 -6.49 10.49
C SER A 79 5.88 -6.91 11.96
N ARG A 80 4.89 -6.41 12.72
CA ARG A 80 4.63 -6.80 14.11
C ARG A 80 4.50 -8.31 14.24
N LYS A 81 3.75 -8.95 13.36
CA LYS A 81 3.57 -10.41 13.35
C LYS A 81 4.91 -11.12 13.12
N LYS A 82 5.68 -10.70 12.11
CA LYS A 82 7.02 -11.25 11.81
C LYS A 82 7.98 -11.12 12.99
N ILE A 83 7.98 -9.99 13.68
CA ILE A 83 8.84 -9.77 14.86
C ILE A 83 8.41 -10.66 16.02
N MET A 84 7.10 -10.78 16.30
CA MET A 84 6.62 -11.69 17.35
C MET A 84 7.02 -13.14 17.09
N ASP A 85 6.96 -13.60 15.84
CA ASP A 85 7.37 -14.95 15.48
C ASP A 85 8.90 -15.15 15.66
N LYS A 86 9.71 -14.12 15.36
CA LYS A 86 11.16 -14.13 15.63
C LYS A 86 11.47 -14.15 17.12
N ILE A 87 10.77 -13.35 17.93
CA ILE A 87 10.92 -13.33 19.39
C ILE A 87 10.70 -14.73 19.96
N ARG A 88 9.59 -15.39 19.62
CA ARG A 88 9.30 -16.76 20.10
C ARG A 88 10.40 -17.76 19.73
N LYS A 89 10.98 -17.61 18.54
CA LYS A 89 12.10 -18.45 18.10
C LYS A 89 13.35 -18.19 18.93
N CYS A 90 13.77 -16.94 19.09
CA CYS A 90 14.94 -16.56 19.90
C CYS A 90 14.78 -17.02 21.36
N GLU A 91 13.59 -16.86 21.94
CA GLU A 91 13.27 -17.33 23.30
C GLU A 91 13.44 -18.84 23.43
N SER A 92 12.96 -19.61 22.44
CA SER A 92 13.12 -21.08 22.43
C SER A 92 14.57 -21.54 22.29
N GLU A 93 15.42 -20.71 21.70
CA GLU A 93 16.84 -20.96 21.49
C GLU A 93 17.72 -20.38 22.63
N GLY A 94 17.13 -19.71 23.62
CA GLY A 94 17.86 -19.07 24.73
C GLY A 94 18.64 -17.82 24.34
N LEU A 95 18.30 -17.19 23.20
CA LEU A 95 18.95 -16.00 22.65
C LEU A 95 18.38 -14.73 23.30
N VAL A 96 18.86 -14.44 24.52
CA VAL A 96 18.31 -13.37 25.37
C VAL A 96 18.55 -11.98 24.80
N GLU A 97 19.75 -11.67 24.30
CA GLU A 97 20.08 -10.33 23.79
C GLU A 97 19.27 -10.01 22.53
N GLU A 98 19.18 -10.96 21.60
CA GLU A 98 18.38 -10.84 20.38
C GLU A 98 16.89 -10.68 20.70
N THR A 99 16.39 -11.40 21.70
CA THR A 99 15.01 -11.25 22.19
C THR A 99 14.76 -9.83 22.69
N LEU A 100 15.66 -9.28 23.51
CA LEU A 100 15.54 -7.92 24.04
C LEU A 100 15.60 -6.86 22.94
N MET A 101 16.48 -7.03 21.94
CA MET A 101 16.53 -6.14 20.78
C MET A 101 15.22 -6.16 19.99
N LEU A 102 14.70 -7.35 19.67
CA LEU A 102 13.45 -7.50 18.93
C LEU A 102 12.24 -6.97 19.71
N ALA A 103 12.23 -7.11 21.04
CA ALA A 103 11.18 -6.54 21.89
C ALA A 103 11.17 -5.00 21.85
N ARG A 104 12.34 -4.35 21.74
CA ARG A 104 12.43 -2.90 21.54
C ARG A 104 11.84 -2.49 20.19
N GLU A 105 12.21 -3.20 19.12
CA GLU A 105 11.66 -2.97 17.78
C GLU A 105 10.12 -3.15 17.79
N LEU A 106 9.62 -4.17 18.48
CA LEU A 106 8.18 -4.40 18.66
C LEU A 106 7.48 -3.22 19.35
N MET A 107 8.08 -2.65 20.40
CA MET A 107 7.53 -1.48 21.10
C MET A 107 7.46 -0.26 20.17
N ASP A 108 8.46 -0.06 19.32
CA ASP A 108 8.47 1.08 18.41
C ASP A 108 7.41 0.94 17.32
N ILE A 109 7.22 -0.27 16.76
CA ILE A 109 6.11 -0.55 15.84
C ILE A 109 4.75 -0.29 16.50
N GLN A 110 4.56 -0.70 17.76
CA GLN A 110 3.32 -0.45 18.48
C GLN A 110 3.04 1.05 18.66
N LYS A 111 4.07 1.85 18.97
CA LYS A 111 3.94 3.31 19.05
C LYS A 111 3.60 3.92 17.71
N GLU A 112 4.15 3.41 16.60
CA GLU A 112 3.84 3.91 15.27
C GLU A 112 2.40 3.60 14.86
N ILE A 113 1.91 2.39 15.14
CA ILE A 113 0.50 2.03 14.90
C ILE A 113 -0.44 2.95 15.68
N GLY A 114 -0.11 3.29 16.93
CA GLY A 114 -0.95 4.16 17.77
C GLY A 114 -0.99 5.64 17.33
N LYS A 115 -0.14 6.06 16.39
CA LYS A 115 -0.12 7.42 15.83
C LYS A 115 -0.95 7.56 14.55
N LEU A 116 -1.37 6.44 13.95
CA LEU A 116 -2.18 6.38 12.72
C LEU A 116 -3.66 6.33 13.08
#